data_AF-A0A4W2D0U8-F1
#
_entry.id   AF-A0A4W2D0U8-F1
#
_cell.length_a   1.000
_cell.length_b   1.000
_cell.length_c   1.000
_cell.angle_alpha   90.00
_cell.angle_beta   90.00
_cell.angle_gamma   90.00
#
_symmetry.space_group_name_H-M   'P 1'
#
loop_
_entity.id
_entity.type
_entity.pdbx_description
1 polymer ?
#
loop_
_entity_poly.entity_id
_entity_poly.type
_entity_poly.pdbx_seq_one_letter_code
_entity_poly.pdbx_strand_id
1 'polypeptide(L)'
;MKRLAGTVLGLLFARVCCVRGVDVEQSPPALSVREGASYTLQCNFSTFPQSVNWHFQNPEGRIIHLFYIPSGTKQDGRLNATTVPKEGSSSL
;
A
#
# COMPACT_ATOMS: atom_id res chain seq x y z
N MET A 1 -3.83 -37.83 19.84
CA MET A 1 -3.36 -36.42 19.95
C MET A 1 -2.23 -36.06 18.98
N LYS A 2 -1.17 -36.88 18.82
CA LYS A 2 -0.03 -36.58 17.91
C LYS A 2 -0.41 -36.43 16.42
N ARG A 3 -1.36 -37.22 15.92
CA ARG A 3 -1.83 -37.16 14.51
C ARG A 3 -2.63 -35.90 14.19
N LEU A 4 -3.50 -35.47 15.11
CA LEU A 4 -4.27 -34.23 14.97
C LEU A 4 -3.36 -33.00 14.94
N ALA A 5 -2.34 -32.98 15.81
CA ALA A 5 -1.35 -31.90 15.82
C ALA A 5 -0.58 -31.80 14.49
N GLY A 6 -0.19 -32.93 13.89
CA GLY A 6 0.46 -32.96 12.57
C GLY A 6 -0.43 -32.49 11.42
N THR A 7 -1.71 -32.87 11.42
CA THR A 7 -2.67 -32.41 10.40
C THR A 7 -2.95 -30.92 10.50
N VAL A 8 -3.16 -30.41 11.72
CA VAL A 8 -3.36 -28.97 11.96
C VAL A 8 -2.13 -28.18 11.55
N LEU A 9 -0.93 -28.65 11.90
CA LEU A 9 0.32 -28.00 11.51
C LEU A 9 0.51 -28.00 9.98
N GLY A 10 0.21 -29.11 9.31
CA GLY A 10 0.25 -29.21 7.85
C GLY A 10 -0.72 -28.25 7.15
N LEU A 11 -1.95 -28.11 7.66
CA LEU A 11 -2.93 -27.14 7.17
C LEU A 11 -2.47 -25.69 7.35
N LEU A 12 -1.82 -25.37 8.47
CA LEU A 12 -1.28 -24.04 8.73
C LEU A 12 -0.13 -23.71 7.77
N PHE A 13 0.80 -24.64 7.53
CA PHE A 13 1.88 -24.44 6.56
C PHE A 13 1.36 -24.26 5.12
N ALA A 14 0.36 -25.03 4.72
CA ALA A 14 -0.25 -24.89 3.39
C ALA A 14 -0.88 -23.50 3.19
N ARG A 15 -1.50 -22.92 4.23
CA ARG A 15 -2.06 -21.57 4.17
C ARG A 15 -0.99 -20.49 4.03
N VAL A 16 0.15 -20.64 4.71
CA VAL A 16 1.26 -19.67 4.67
C VAL A 16 1.97 -19.70 3.31
N CYS A 17 2.17 -20.88 2.71
CA CYS A 17 2.82 -21.00 1.40
C CYS A 17 2.02 -20.38 0.24
N CYS A 18 0.72 -20.12 0.42
CA CYS A 18 -0.16 -19.59 -0.61
C CYS A 18 -0.41 -18.08 -0.52
N VAL A 19 0.25 -17.36 0.40
CA VAL A 19 0.13 -15.89 0.48
C VAL A 19 0.93 -15.27 -0.66
N ARG A 20 0.23 -14.62 -1.62
CA ARG A 20 0.84 -13.78 -2.66
C ARG A 20 0.65 -12.32 -2.29
N GLY A 21 1.72 -11.53 -2.41
CA GLY A 21 1.66 -10.08 -2.26
C GLY A 21 0.94 -9.43 -3.45
N VAL A 22 0.60 -8.15 -3.29
CA VAL A 22 0.16 -7.30 -4.41
C VAL A 22 1.41 -6.64 -4.99
N ASP A 23 1.58 -6.69 -6.30
CA ASP A 23 2.64 -5.91 -6.95
C ASP A 23 2.22 -4.45 -6.96
N VAL A 24 3.10 -3.57 -6.50
CA VAL A 24 2.88 -2.14 -6.40
C VAL A 24 4.01 -1.40 -7.08
N GLU A 25 3.68 -0.47 -7.96
CA GLU A 25 4.64 0.38 -8.67
C GLU A 25 4.36 1.84 -8.33
N GLN A 26 5.32 2.50 -7.67
CA GLN A 26 5.26 3.93 -7.39
C GLN A 26 6.05 4.71 -8.44
N SER A 27 5.47 5.79 -8.96
CA SER A 27 6.10 6.65 -9.96
C SER A 27 5.92 8.13 -9.61
N PRO A 28 6.97 8.96 -9.74
CA PRO A 28 8.36 8.60 -10.01
C PRO A 28 8.99 7.93 -8.77
N PRO A 29 10.07 7.14 -8.95
CA PRO A 29 10.79 6.51 -7.84
C PRO A 29 11.62 7.50 -7.02
N ALA A 30 11.95 8.66 -7.60
CA ALA A 30 12.70 9.72 -6.94
C ALA A 30 12.28 11.07 -7.52
N LEU A 31 12.36 12.10 -6.68
CA LEU A 31 11.94 13.45 -7.04
C LEU A 31 12.83 14.49 -6.35
N SER A 32 13.16 15.57 -7.07
CA SER A 32 13.76 16.77 -6.51
C SER A 32 12.84 17.95 -6.79
N VAL A 33 12.21 18.49 -5.74
CA VAL A 33 11.27 19.61 -5.82
C VAL A 33 11.83 20.84 -5.14
N ARG A 34 11.43 22.00 -5.64
CA ARG A 34 11.64 23.28 -4.95
C ARG A 34 10.55 23.49 -3.91
N GLU A 35 10.90 24.20 -2.84
CA GLU A 35 9.91 24.58 -1.83
C GLU A 35 8.74 25.34 -2.46
N GLY A 36 7.52 24.99 -2.06
CA GLY A 36 6.28 25.56 -2.60
C GLY A 36 5.79 24.94 -3.91
N ALA A 37 6.59 24.08 -4.57
CA ALA A 37 6.11 23.32 -5.72
C ALA A 37 5.14 22.20 -5.29
N SER A 38 4.16 21.93 -6.15
CA SER A 38 3.27 20.77 -6.00
C SER A 38 3.75 19.64 -6.91
N TYR A 39 3.58 18.40 -6.46
CA TYR A 39 3.89 17.21 -7.22
C TYR A 39 2.88 16.12 -6.90
N THR A 40 2.75 15.14 -7.80
CA THR A 40 1.85 14.00 -7.61
C THR A 40 2.62 12.69 -7.76
N LEU A 41 2.62 11.89 -6.69
CA LEU A 41 3.09 10.51 -6.72
C LEU A 41 1.96 9.62 -7.22
N GLN A 42 2.25 8.76 -8.18
CA GLN A 42 1.34 7.73 -8.69
C GLN A 42 1.72 6.38 -8.09
N CYS A 43 0.72 5.54 -7.87
CA CYS A 43 0.85 4.21 -7.33
C CYS A 43 -0.09 3.28 -8.10
N ASN A 44 0.47 2.43 -8.95
CA ASN A 44 -0.29 1.38 -9.65
C ASN A 44 -0.14 0.06 -8.89
N PHE A 45 -1.16 -0.78 -8.95
CA PHE A 45 -1.16 -2.08 -8.30
C PHE A 45 -1.80 -3.17 -9.17
N SER A 46 -1.29 -4.39 -9.09
CA SER A 46 -1.66 -5.51 -9.99
C SER A 46 -3.03 -6.14 -9.70
N THR A 47 -3.73 -5.70 -8.65
CA THR A 47 -5.00 -6.27 -8.19
C THR A 47 -6.02 -5.20 -7.80
N PHE A 48 -7.19 -5.57 -7.28
CA PHE A 48 -8.19 -4.63 -6.78
C PHE A 48 -8.18 -4.60 -5.25
N PRO A 49 -7.37 -3.73 -4.61
CA PRO A 49 -7.30 -3.66 -3.16
C PRO A 49 -8.59 -3.09 -2.58
N GLN A 50 -8.93 -3.50 -1.36
CA GLN A 50 -10.03 -2.90 -0.61
C GLN A 50 -9.72 -1.46 -0.16
N SER A 51 -8.44 -1.13 -0.03
CA SER A 51 -7.94 0.17 0.37
C SER A 51 -6.46 0.33 0.06
N VAL A 52 -6.02 1.57 -0.12
CA VAL A 52 -4.61 1.95 -0.24
C VAL A 52 -4.19 2.72 1.00
N ASN A 53 -2.95 2.46 1.46
CA ASN A 53 -2.33 3.20 2.55
C ASN A 53 -1.13 3.99 2.01
N TRP A 54 -1.14 5.31 2.23
CA TRP A 54 0.00 6.17 1.93
C TRP A 54 0.81 6.40 3.20
N HIS A 55 2.12 6.15 3.10
CA HIS A 55 3.06 6.34 4.19
C HIS A 55 4.22 7.23 3.72
N PHE A 56 4.74 8.03 4.65
CA PHE A 56 5.98 8.78 4.48
C PHE A 56 7.04 8.22 5.41
N GLN A 57 8.21 7.89 4.88
CA GLN A 57 9.38 7.56 5.69
C GLN A 57 10.26 8.81 5.82
N ASN A 58 10.46 9.27 7.05
CA ASN A 58 11.34 10.41 7.29
C ASN A 58 12.82 10.01 7.14
N PRO A 59 13.77 10.97 7.09
CA PRO A 59 15.20 10.67 7.01
C PRO A 59 15.76 9.80 8.15
N GLU A 60 15.07 9.72 9.29
CA GLU A 60 15.45 8.87 10.44
C GLU A 60 14.91 7.42 10.29
N GLY A 61 14.20 7.12 9.20
CA GLY A 61 13.61 5.81 8.93
C GLY A 61 12.24 5.59 9.57
N ARG A 62 11.68 6.55 10.31
CA ARG A 62 10.35 6.44 10.92
C ARG A 62 9.28 6.49 9.84
N ILE A 63 8.40 5.49 9.87
CA ILE A 63 7.23 5.40 9.01
C ILE A 63 6.07 6.17 9.65
N ILE A 64 5.55 7.16 8.93
CA ILE A 64 4.43 8.01 9.31
C ILE A 64 3.28 7.69 8.36
N HIS A 65 2.13 7.30 8.92
CA HIS A 65 0.92 7.09 8.13
C HIS A 65 0.33 8.44 7.71
N LEU A 66 0.08 8.61 6.41
CA LEU A 66 -0.55 9.81 5.83
C LEU A 66 -2.05 9.55 5.61
N PHE A 67 -2.39 8.55 4.81
CA PHE A 67 -3.78 8.26 4.46
C PHE A 67 -4.10 6.78 4.41
N TYR A 68 -5.33 6.46 4.82
CA TYR A 68 -6.06 5.23 4.51
C TYR A 68 -7.23 5.61 3.60
N ILE A 69 -7.28 5.05 2.38
CA ILE A 69 -8.27 5.41 1.36
C ILE A 69 -8.80 4.15 0.67
N PRO A 70 -10.05 3.74 0.95
CA PRO A 70 -10.73 2.69 0.21
C PRO A 70 -10.95 3.04 -1.27
N SER A 71 -11.44 4.24 -1.53
CA SER A 71 -11.74 4.77 -2.86
C SER A 71 -12.03 6.27 -2.79
N GLY A 72 -11.93 6.96 -3.92
CA GLY A 72 -12.24 8.38 -4.03
C GLY A 72 -11.10 9.25 -3.51
N THR A 73 -11.42 10.51 -3.21
CA THR A 73 -10.43 11.53 -2.86
C THR A 73 -10.52 11.88 -1.37
N LYS A 74 -9.35 12.00 -0.72
CA LYS A 74 -9.22 12.43 0.68
C LYS A 74 -8.13 13.49 0.78
N GLN A 75 -8.44 14.57 1.49
CA GLN A 75 -7.53 15.68 1.72
C GLN A 75 -7.24 15.82 3.22
N ASP A 76 -5.99 16.12 3.56
CA ASP A 76 -5.57 16.54 4.89
C ASP A 76 -4.44 17.56 4.79
N GLY A 77 -4.68 18.76 5.30
CA GLY A 77 -3.79 19.92 5.14
C GLY A 77 -3.45 20.19 3.66
N ARG A 78 -2.16 20.07 3.32
CA ARG A 78 -1.63 20.30 1.97
C ARG A 78 -1.60 19.03 1.11
N LEU A 79 -1.92 17.87 1.68
CA LEU A 79 -1.87 16.59 0.97
C LEU A 79 -3.25 16.22 0.46
N ASN A 80 -3.30 15.67 -0.74
CA ASN A 80 -4.53 15.18 -1.35
C ASN A 80 -4.26 13.85 -2.03
N ALA A 81 -4.93 12.80 -1.61
CA ALA A 81 -4.79 11.49 -2.24
C ALA A 81 -6.09 11.01 -2.84
N THR A 82 -5.99 10.37 -4.00
CA THR A 82 -7.12 9.77 -4.72
C THR A 82 -6.83 8.30 -4.96
N THR A 83 -7.82 7.44 -4.77
CA THR A 83 -7.72 6.01 -5.09
C THR A 83 -8.86 5.62 -6.01
N VAL A 84 -8.55 4.98 -7.12
CA VAL A 84 -9.52 4.44 -8.06
C VAL A 84 -9.30 2.93 -8.13
N PRO A 85 -9.91 2.13 -7.22
CA PRO A 85 -9.62 0.71 -7.11
C PRO A 85 -9.83 -0.03 -8.41
N LYS A 86 -10.91 0.30 -9.15
CA LYS A 86 -11.23 -0.32 -10.44
C LYS A 86 -10.17 -0.11 -11.52
N GLU A 87 -9.37 0.94 -11.40
CA GLU A 87 -8.27 1.25 -12.34
C GLU A 87 -6.93 0.68 -11.86
N GLY A 88 -6.87 0.07 -10.67
CA GLY A 88 -5.61 -0.39 -10.15
C GLY A 88 -4.69 0.76 -9.73
N SER A 89 -5.21 1.96 -9.43
CA SER A 89 -4.41 3.17 -9.27
C SER A 89 -4.73 3.99 -8.02
N SER A 90 -3.71 4.69 -7.51
CA SER A 90 -3.85 5.75 -6.50
C SER A 90 -2.82 6.84 -6.73
N SER A 91 -3.16 8.08 -6.36
CA SER A 91 -2.27 9.23 -6.37
C SER A 91 -2.22 9.92 -4.99
N LEU A 92 -1.12 10.62 -4.72
CA LEU A 92 -0.88 11.49 -3.56
C LEU A 92 -0.19 12.79 -4.00
#